data_AF-A0A7W0JKN8-F1
#
_entry.id   AF-A0A7W0JKN8-F1
#
_cell.length_a   1.000
_cell.length_b   1.000
_cell.length_c   1.000
_cell.angle_alpha   90.00
_cell.angle_beta   90.00
_cell.angle_gamma   90.00
#
_symmetry.space_group_name_H-M   'P 1'
#
loop_
_entity.id
_entity.type
_entity.pdbx_description
1 polymer ?
#
loop_
_entity_poly.entity_id
_entity_poly.type
_entity_poly.pdbx_seq_one_letter_code
_entity_poly.pdbx_strand_id
1 'polypeptide(L)'
;MGSLLAAFGLSGAAGLNAWLPLFASALVARFDVVELAAPFDDLTSTPALVLLGVLTAVDFVGDKIPVVDHVLHLVGTIVAPASGAILFVGQTGLETDLSTLAAVLLGGATAGSLHAARAAVRPVSTATTGGLGNPVLSLGEDAGSLLLVVAAFVLPVVALILVLALAAGLLVALRRFRRVGRSS
;
A
#
# COMPACT_ATOMS: atom_id res chain seq x y z
N MET A 1 -18.43 -10.33 -2.17
CA MET A 1 -17.97 -9.51 -3.34
C MET A 1 -17.37 -8.18 -2.88
N GLY A 2 -18.02 -7.44 -1.98
CA GLY A 2 -17.48 -6.18 -1.43
C GLY A 2 -16.11 -6.34 -0.75
N SER A 3 -15.93 -7.37 0.07
CA SER A 3 -14.68 -7.74 0.74
C SER A 3 -13.50 -7.93 -0.22
N LEU A 4 -13.70 -8.62 -1.36
CA LEU A 4 -12.64 -8.81 -2.36
C LEU A 4 -12.20 -7.49 -3.00
N LEU A 5 -13.14 -6.62 -3.34
CA LEU A 5 -12.85 -5.30 -3.92
C LEU A 5 -12.13 -4.39 -2.91
N ALA A 6 -12.59 -4.40 -1.65
CA ALA A 6 -11.96 -3.68 -0.55
C ALA A 6 -10.54 -4.19 -0.30
N ALA A 7 -10.32 -5.51 -0.33
CA ALA A 7 -9.01 -6.14 -0.17
C ALA A 7 -8.01 -5.67 -1.25
N PHE A 8 -8.42 -5.57 -2.51
CA PHE A 8 -7.57 -4.98 -3.56
C PHE A 8 -7.29 -3.50 -3.31
N GLY A 9 -8.29 -2.73 -2.89
CA GLY A 9 -8.15 -1.31 -2.54
C GLY A 9 -7.14 -1.08 -1.41
N LEU A 10 -7.28 -1.83 -0.31
CA LEU A 10 -6.42 -1.75 0.88
C LEU A 10 -5.02 -2.29 0.61
N SER A 11 -4.89 -3.37 -0.14
CA SER A 11 -3.59 -3.85 -0.60
C SER A 11 -2.92 -2.85 -1.54
N GLY A 12 -3.67 -2.23 -2.45
CA GLY A 12 -3.15 -1.17 -3.30
C GLY A 12 -2.68 0.04 -2.49
N ALA A 13 -3.45 0.45 -1.48
CA ALA A 13 -3.06 1.48 -0.54
C ALA A 13 -1.75 1.13 0.18
N ALA A 14 -1.57 -0.15 0.56
CA ALA A 14 -0.37 -0.65 1.23
C ALA A 14 0.89 -0.56 0.35
N GLY A 15 0.71 -0.63 -0.98
CA GLY A 15 1.79 -0.37 -1.94
C GLY A 15 2.21 1.10 -2.03
N LEU A 16 1.33 2.04 -1.67
CA LEU A 16 1.65 3.47 -1.61
C LEU A 16 2.19 3.89 -0.23
N ASN A 17 1.68 3.32 0.85
CA ASN A 17 2.19 3.47 2.21
C ASN A 17 2.00 2.16 2.96
N ALA A 18 3.07 1.56 3.49
CA ALA A 18 3.00 0.20 4.03
C ALA A 18 2.30 0.10 5.39
N TRP A 19 2.27 1.18 6.18
CA TRP A 19 1.82 1.16 7.57
C TRP A 19 0.46 1.82 7.75
N LEU A 20 0.19 2.92 7.05
CA LEU A 20 -1.05 3.68 7.16
C LEU A 20 -2.30 2.82 6.91
N PRO A 21 -2.39 2.00 5.86
CA PRO A 21 -3.55 1.15 5.61
C PRO A 21 -3.74 0.05 6.65
N LEU A 22 -2.64 -0.53 7.18
CA LEU A 22 -2.69 -1.49 8.29
C LEU A 22 -3.23 -0.83 9.55
N PHE A 23 -2.67 0.31 9.92
CA PHE A 23 -3.11 1.08 11.09
C PHE A 23 -4.58 1.48 10.96
N ALA A 24 -4.96 2.07 9.83
CA ALA A 24 -6.32 2.52 9.59
C ALA A 24 -7.31 1.35 9.61
N SER A 25 -6.96 0.22 8.98
CA SER A 25 -7.83 -0.98 8.98
C SER A 25 -7.99 -1.56 10.37
N ALA A 26 -6.90 -1.69 11.13
CA ALA A 26 -6.94 -2.16 12.51
C ALA A 26 -7.74 -1.20 13.42
N LEU A 27 -7.60 0.11 13.21
CA LEU A 27 -8.32 1.13 13.99
C LEU A 27 -9.82 1.12 13.68
N VAL A 28 -10.20 1.02 12.41
CA VAL A 28 -11.61 0.92 11.99
C VAL A 28 -12.21 -0.40 12.49
N ALA A 29 -11.46 -1.50 12.44
CA ALA A 29 -11.89 -2.78 12.99
C ALA A 29 -12.06 -2.76 14.51
N ARG A 30 -11.25 -1.97 15.24
CA ARG A 30 -11.40 -1.78 16.69
C ARG A 30 -12.74 -1.15 17.10
N PHE A 31 -13.39 -0.44 16.19
CA PHE A 31 -14.72 0.15 16.40
C PHE A 31 -15.85 -0.67 15.78
N ASP A 32 -15.59 -1.94 15.43
CA ASP A 32 -16.56 -2.88 14.86
C ASP A 32 -17.21 -2.38 13.55
N VAL A 33 -16.54 -1.46 12.84
CA VAL A 33 -17.01 -0.94 11.54
C VAL A 33 -16.69 -1.92 10.42
N VAL A 34 -15.58 -2.65 10.54
CA VAL A 34 -15.19 -3.75 9.65
C VAL A 34 -14.62 -4.89 10.49
N GLU A 35 -14.68 -6.11 9.96
CA GLU A 35 -14.08 -7.27 10.61
C GLU A 35 -12.80 -7.69 9.87
N LEU A 36 -11.83 -8.20 10.62
CA LEU A 36 -10.62 -8.82 10.10
C LEU A 36 -10.64 -10.30 10.45
N ALA A 37 -10.33 -11.16 9.49
CA ALA A 37 -10.18 -12.60 9.69
C ALA A 37 -9.01 -12.90 10.62
N ALA A 38 -9.16 -13.91 11.47
CA ALA A 38 -8.07 -14.45 12.25
C ALA A 38 -6.90 -14.91 11.34
N PRO A 39 -5.63 -14.69 11.76
CA PRO A 39 -5.19 -14.10 13.03
C PRO A 39 -5.02 -12.57 13.00
N PHE A 40 -5.56 -11.88 12.01
CA PHE A 40 -5.33 -10.44 11.82
C PHE A 40 -6.30 -9.55 12.61
N ASP A 41 -7.33 -10.13 13.23
CA ASP A 41 -8.15 -9.51 14.26
C ASP A 41 -7.34 -9.06 15.49
N ASP A 42 -6.25 -9.75 15.83
CA ASP A 42 -5.33 -9.37 16.91
C ASP A 42 -4.69 -7.98 16.73
N LEU A 43 -4.66 -7.45 15.49
CA LEU A 43 -4.17 -6.11 15.19
C LEU A 43 -5.02 -5.01 15.84
N THR A 44 -6.24 -5.32 16.26
CA THR A 44 -7.13 -4.39 16.99
C THR A 44 -6.73 -4.21 18.47
N SER A 45 -5.78 -5.00 18.98
CA SER A 45 -5.29 -4.87 20.36
C SER A 45 -4.61 -3.52 20.58
N THR A 46 -4.74 -2.95 21.79
CA THR A 46 -4.12 -1.65 22.12
C THR A 46 -2.62 -1.62 21.85
N PRO A 47 -1.81 -2.65 22.22
CA PRO A 47 -0.39 -2.66 21.88
C PRO A 47 -0.13 -2.65 20.37
N ALA A 48 -0.88 -3.42 19.58
CA ALA A 48 -0.73 -3.45 18.13
C ALA A 48 -1.09 -2.10 17.50
N LEU A 49 -2.18 -1.46 17.93
CA LEU A 49 -2.57 -0.14 17.46
C LEU A 49 -1.54 0.94 17.79
N VAL A 50 -0.98 0.93 19.00
CA VAL A 50 0.09 1.86 19.40
C VAL A 50 1.32 1.65 18.52
N LEU A 51 1.73 0.40 18.32
CA LEU A 51 2.89 0.07 17.48
C LEU A 51 2.67 0.51 16.02
N LEU A 52 1.52 0.15 15.42
CA LEU A 52 1.17 0.54 14.06
C LEU A 52 1.05 2.07 13.90
N GLY A 53 0.52 2.75 14.91
CA GLY A 53 0.45 4.21 14.94
C GLY A 53 1.84 4.86 14.96
N VAL A 54 2.75 4.35 15.80
CA VAL A 54 4.15 4.80 15.84
C VAL A 54 4.85 4.51 14.51
N LEU A 55 4.71 3.31 13.96
CA LEU A 55 5.31 2.95 12.67
C LEU A 55 4.80 3.85 11.55
N THR A 56 3.49 4.12 11.51
CA THR A 56 2.88 5.04 10.55
C THR A 56 3.43 6.47 10.72
N ALA A 57 3.60 6.95 11.95
CA ALA A 57 4.15 8.27 12.20
C ALA A 57 5.64 8.36 11.82
N VAL A 58 6.44 7.33 12.13
CA VAL A 58 7.86 7.26 11.77
C VAL A 58 8.03 7.20 10.26
N ASP A 59 7.22 6.40 9.56
CA ASP A 59 7.19 6.34 8.10
C ASP A 59 6.81 7.70 7.51
N PHE A 60 5.73 8.30 8.00
CA PHE A 60 5.28 9.61 7.54
C PHE A 60 6.34 10.69 7.73
N VAL A 61 7.03 10.76 8.89
CA VAL A 61 8.07 11.77 9.12
C VAL A 61 9.35 11.44 8.37
N GLY A 62 9.78 10.18 8.42
CA GLY A 62 11.06 9.75 7.86
C GLY A 62 11.11 9.86 6.34
N ASP A 63 10.00 9.63 5.65
CA ASP A 63 9.90 9.79 4.19
C ASP A 63 10.16 11.24 3.70
N LYS A 64 10.12 12.21 4.62
CA LYS A 64 10.27 13.65 4.32
C LYS A 64 11.71 14.10 4.59
N ILE A 65 12.53 13.24 5.19
CA ILE A 65 13.93 13.50 5.49
C ILE A 65 14.78 12.77 4.42
N PRO A 66 15.55 13.50 3.60
CA PRO A 66 16.46 12.89 2.64
C PRO A 66 17.42 11.90 3.34
N VAL A 67 17.78 10.81 2.67
CA VAL A 67 18.56 9.66 3.19
C VAL A 67 17.74 8.72 4.07
N VAL A 68 16.93 9.23 4.99
CA VAL A 68 16.02 8.39 5.80
C VAL A 68 14.98 7.74 4.89
N ASP A 69 14.43 8.51 3.94
CA ASP A 69 13.51 8.03 2.91
C ASP A 69 14.08 6.81 2.15
N HIS A 70 15.37 6.82 1.79
CA HIS A 70 15.99 5.71 1.07
C HIS A 70 15.99 4.41 1.89
N VAL A 71 16.24 4.48 3.20
CA VAL A 71 16.22 3.32 4.09
C VAL A 71 14.80 2.81 4.26
N LEU A 72 13.84 3.71 4.47
CA LEU A 72 12.42 3.34 4.58
C LEU A 72 11.91 2.67 3.31
N HIS A 73 12.27 3.18 2.13
CA HIS A 73 11.91 2.56 0.86
C HIS A 73 12.52 1.17 0.68
N LEU A 74 13.77 0.97 1.11
CA LEU A 74 14.42 -0.34 1.09
C LEU A 74 13.65 -1.33 1.98
N VAL A 75 13.33 -0.94 3.21
CA VAL A 75 12.48 -1.75 4.12
C VAL A 75 11.11 -2.01 3.49
N GLY A 76 10.53 -0.99 2.84
CA GLY A 76 9.24 -1.06 2.15
C GLY A 76 9.20 -2.10 1.04
N THR A 77 10.33 -2.50 0.44
CA THR A 77 10.35 -3.57 -0.57
C THR A 77 9.84 -4.91 -0.05
N ILE A 78 9.97 -5.15 1.26
CA ILE A 78 9.47 -6.35 1.94
C ILE A 78 8.17 -6.03 2.67
N VAL A 79 8.14 -4.91 3.40
CA VAL A 79 7.01 -4.58 4.26
C VAL A 79 5.76 -4.25 3.45
N ALA A 80 5.83 -3.49 2.36
CA ALA A 80 4.63 -3.14 1.59
C ALA A 80 3.91 -4.38 1.02
N PRO A 81 4.59 -5.35 0.35
CA PRO A 81 3.97 -6.62 -0.01
C PRO A 81 3.39 -7.38 1.20
N ALA A 82 4.10 -7.43 2.32
CA ALA A 82 3.62 -8.12 3.52
C ALA A 82 2.34 -7.47 4.07
N SER A 83 2.31 -6.15 4.22
CA SER A 83 1.13 -5.39 4.61
C SER A 83 -0.04 -5.61 3.66
N GLY A 84 0.22 -5.61 2.36
CA GLY A 84 -0.79 -5.90 1.34
C GLY A 84 -1.37 -7.30 1.47
N ALA A 85 -0.52 -8.31 1.73
CA ALA A 85 -0.97 -9.68 1.95
C ALA A 85 -1.80 -9.81 3.24
N ILE A 86 -1.36 -9.18 4.34
CA ILE A 86 -2.07 -9.17 5.62
C ILE A 86 -3.47 -8.58 5.46
N LEU A 87 -3.57 -7.40 4.85
CA LEU A 87 -4.86 -6.74 4.62
C LEU A 87 -5.76 -7.57 3.70
N PHE A 88 -5.19 -8.20 2.67
CA PHE A 88 -5.99 -9.00 1.75
C PHE A 88 -6.55 -10.25 2.43
N VAL A 89 -5.73 -10.99 3.18
CA VAL A 89 -6.20 -12.16 3.94
C VAL A 89 -7.19 -11.76 5.02
N GLY A 90 -6.88 -10.73 5.80
CA GLY A 90 -7.77 -10.23 6.85
C GLY A 90 -9.15 -9.83 6.31
N GLN A 91 -9.23 -9.22 5.13
CA GLN A 91 -10.50 -8.80 4.55
C GLN A 91 -11.26 -9.91 3.84
N THR A 92 -10.56 -10.88 3.23
CA THR A 92 -11.21 -11.93 2.42
C THR A 92 -11.50 -13.21 3.20
N GLY A 93 -10.78 -13.46 4.29
CA GLY A 93 -10.89 -14.71 5.06
C GLY A 93 -12.21 -14.92 5.79
N LEU A 94 -13.07 -13.92 5.89
CA LEU A 94 -14.38 -14.02 6.55
C LEU A 94 -15.52 -14.38 5.59
N GLU A 95 -15.45 -13.96 4.33
CA GLU A 95 -16.60 -13.95 3.42
C GLU A 95 -16.34 -14.66 2.08
N THR A 96 -15.12 -15.10 1.81
CA THR A 96 -14.75 -15.64 0.51
C THR A 96 -14.17 -17.05 0.61
N ASP A 97 -14.46 -17.89 -0.38
CA ASP A 97 -13.86 -19.23 -0.53
C ASP A 97 -12.44 -19.16 -1.11
N LEU A 98 -11.80 -17.99 -1.06
CA LEU A 98 -10.48 -17.78 -1.63
C LEU A 98 -9.43 -18.43 -0.73
N SER A 99 -8.57 -19.27 -1.29
CA SER A 99 -7.53 -19.93 -0.49
C SER A 99 -6.57 -18.90 0.11
N THR A 100 -6.12 -19.14 1.34
CA THR A 100 -5.17 -18.24 2.02
C THR A 100 -3.93 -17.96 1.18
N LEU A 101 -3.41 -18.97 0.46
CA LEU A 101 -2.29 -18.79 -0.45
C LEU A 101 -2.63 -17.82 -1.59
N ALA A 102 -3.81 -17.95 -2.21
CA ALA A 102 -4.24 -17.02 -3.24
C ALA A 102 -4.40 -15.59 -2.68
N ALA A 103 -4.95 -15.44 -1.48
CA ALA A 103 -5.11 -14.13 -0.83
C ALA A 103 -3.75 -13.46 -0.56
N VAL A 104 -2.79 -14.23 -0.02
CA VAL A 104 -1.42 -13.75 0.21
C VAL A 104 -0.77 -13.33 -1.10
N LEU A 105 -0.89 -14.12 -2.16
CA LEU A 105 -0.28 -13.81 -3.45
C LEU A 105 -0.92 -12.60 -4.12
N LEU A 106 -2.26 -12.49 -4.11
CA LEU A 106 -2.97 -11.34 -4.67
C LEU A 106 -2.67 -10.06 -3.90
N GLY A 107 -2.72 -10.11 -2.57
CA GLY A 107 -2.41 -8.98 -1.71
C GLY A 107 -0.94 -8.56 -1.80
N GLY A 108 -0.02 -9.52 -1.77
CA GLY A 108 1.41 -9.24 -1.88
C GLY A 108 1.81 -8.70 -3.25
N ALA A 109 1.28 -9.28 -4.33
CA ALA A 109 1.56 -8.83 -5.69
C ALA A 109 0.98 -7.43 -5.96
N THR A 110 -0.23 -7.15 -5.49
CA THR A 110 -0.87 -5.84 -5.67
C THR A 110 -0.06 -4.75 -4.99
N ALA A 111 0.19 -4.88 -3.68
CA ALA A 111 0.99 -3.90 -2.93
C ALA A 111 2.43 -3.80 -3.45
N GLY A 112 3.09 -4.94 -3.70
CA GLY A 112 4.47 -4.97 -4.18
C GLY A 112 4.64 -4.32 -5.54
N SER A 113 3.68 -4.49 -6.45
CA SER A 113 3.73 -3.86 -7.78
C SER A 113 3.63 -2.33 -7.70
N LEU A 114 2.76 -1.79 -6.83
CA LEU A 114 2.62 -0.36 -6.64
C LEU A 114 3.80 0.24 -5.87
N HIS A 115 4.34 -0.48 -4.88
CA HIS A 115 5.56 -0.06 -4.18
C HIS A 115 6.74 0.01 -5.15
N ALA A 116 6.90 -1.00 -6.02
CA ALA A 116 7.92 -0.99 -7.05
C ALA A 116 7.75 0.19 -8.03
N ALA A 117 6.50 0.54 -8.36
CA ALA A 117 6.19 1.70 -9.19
C ALA A 117 6.69 3.02 -8.58
N ARG A 118 6.34 3.30 -7.30
CA ARG A 118 6.81 4.51 -6.62
C ARG A 118 8.33 4.52 -6.43
N ALA A 119 8.90 3.38 -6.05
CA ALA A 119 10.34 3.24 -5.86
C ALA A 119 11.12 3.54 -7.15
N ALA A 120 10.56 3.21 -8.32
CA ALA A 120 11.18 3.52 -9.61
C ALA A 120 11.20 5.03 -9.95
N VAL A 121 10.31 5.84 -9.37
CA VAL A 121 10.26 7.30 -9.58
C VAL A 121 11.29 8.03 -8.72
N ARG A 122 11.64 7.49 -7.55
CA ARG A 122 12.52 8.14 -6.56
C ARG A 122 13.93 8.47 -7.09
N PRO A 123 14.63 7.60 -7.85
CA PRO A 123 15.93 7.97 -8.42
C PRO A 123 15.85 9.16 -9.39
N VAL A 124 14.76 9.25 -10.17
CA VAL A 124 14.55 10.35 -11.13
C VAL A 124 14.33 11.67 -10.38
N SER A 125 13.48 11.66 -9.35
CA SER A 125 13.27 12.83 -8.49
C SER A 125 14.57 13.25 -7.80
N THR A 126 15.32 12.29 -7.25
CA THR A 126 16.59 12.56 -6.57
C THR A 126 17.62 13.16 -7.52
N ALA A 127 17.76 12.59 -8.72
CA ALA A 127 18.69 13.09 -9.74
C ALA A 127 18.35 14.49 -10.26
N THR A 128 17.05 14.83 -10.35
CA THR A 128 16.60 16.11 -10.92
C THR A 128 16.43 17.22 -9.88
N THR A 129 16.21 16.88 -8.62
CA THR A 129 15.91 17.86 -7.54
C THR A 129 16.91 17.85 -6.38
N GLY A 130 17.93 17.00 -6.43
CA GLY A 130 18.83 16.78 -5.29
C GLY A 130 18.13 16.15 -4.07
N GLY A 131 17.00 15.44 -4.31
CA GLY A 131 16.19 14.81 -3.25
C GLY A 131 15.10 15.69 -2.65
N LEU A 132 15.08 17.00 -2.97
CA LEU A 132 14.07 17.92 -2.43
C LEU A 132 12.65 17.69 -2.96
N GLY A 133 12.50 16.97 -4.08
CA GLY A 133 11.20 16.56 -4.63
C GLY A 133 10.60 15.32 -3.93
N ASN A 134 11.41 14.52 -3.23
CA ASN A 134 10.96 13.27 -2.61
C ASN A 134 9.89 13.48 -1.53
N PRO A 135 9.96 14.51 -0.65
CA PRO A 135 8.90 14.79 0.31
C PRO A 135 7.54 15.07 -0.35
N VAL A 136 7.51 15.78 -1.48
CA VAL A 136 6.26 16.09 -2.20
C VAL A 136 5.65 14.83 -2.80
N LEU A 137 6.49 13.96 -3.39
CA LEU A 137 6.04 12.65 -3.88
C LEU A 137 5.47 11.80 -2.75
N SER A 138 6.17 11.76 -1.61
CA SER A 138 5.70 11.02 -0.43
C SER A 138 4.36 11.53 0.09
N LEU A 139 4.16 12.85 0.18
CA LEU A 139 2.86 13.42 0.57
C LEU A 139 1.74 13.01 -0.39
N GLY A 140 2.01 12.97 -1.69
CA GLY A 140 1.04 12.48 -2.68
C GLY A 140 0.72 11.00 -2.51
N GLU A 141 1.71 10.18 -2.16
CA GLU A 141 1.55 8.76 -1.90
C GLU A 141 0.77 8.49 -0.61
N ASP A 142 1.03 9.25 0.45
CA ASP A 142 0.27 9.18 1.71
C ASP A 142 -1.19 9.58 1.50
N ALA A 143 -1.43 10.68 0.80
CA ALA A 143 -2.78 11.12 0.46
C ALA A 143 -3.48 10.08 -0.43
N GLY A 144 -2.78 9.54 -1.43
CA GLY A 144 -3.31 8.47 -2.28
C GLY A 144 -3.62 7.20 -1.51
N SER A 145 -2.76 6.81 -0.56
CA SER A 145 -2.98 5.66 0.32
C SER A 145 -4.20 5.87 1.20
N LEU A 146 -4.32 7.03 1.85
CA LEU A 146 -5.47 7.37 2.67
C LEU A 146 -6.78 7.40 1.85
N LEU A 147 -6.75 7.98 0.65
CA LEU A 147 -7.90 7.99 -0.26
C LEU A 147 -8.31 6.58 -0.67
N LEU A 148 -7.36 5.69 -0.95
CA LEU A 148 -7.64 4.29 -1.26
C LEU A 148 -8.23 3.55 -0.07
N VAL A 149 -7.74 3.78 1.15
CA VAL A 149 -8.31 3.21 2.39
C VAL A 149 -9.75 3.65 2.57
N VAL A 150 -10.02 4.95 2.49
CA VAL A 150 -11.38 5.50 2.61
C VAL A 150 -12.29 4.93 1.51
N ALA A 151 -11.82 4.93 0.26
CA ALA A 151 -12.57 4.35 -0.85
C ALA A 151 -12.85 2.86 -0.63
N ALA A 152 -11.90 2.10 -0.11
CA ALA A 152 -12.07 0.66 0.11
C ALA A 152 -13.17 0.35 1.12
N PHE A 153 -13.33 1.18 2.16
CA PHE A 153 -14.38 1.01 3.16
C PHE A 153 -15.73 1.59 2.75
N VAL A 154 -15.75 2.71 2.02
CA VAL A 154 -17.00 3.41 1.68
C VAL A 154 -17.58 2.95 0.33
N LEU A 155 -16.73 2.80 -0.68
CA LEU A 155 -17.11 2.44 -2.05
C LEU A 155 -16.05 1.49 -2.68
N PRO A 156 -16.03 0.20 -2.31
CA PRO A 156 -14.99 -0.75 -2.71
C PRO A 156 -14.74 -0.82 -4.22
N VAL A 157 -15.79 -0.60 -5.04
CA VAL A 157 -15.68 -0.54 -6.51
C VAL A 157 -14.78 0.62 -6.96
N VAL A 158 -14.89 1.78 -6.33
CA VAL A 158 -14.05 2.95 -6.64
C VAL A 158 -12.59 2.64 -6.28
N ALA A 159 -12.35 2.00 -5.13
CA ALA A 159 -11.00 1.61 -4.74
C ALA A 159 -10.36 0.67 -5.77
N LEU A 160 -11.10 -0.34 -6.26
CA LEU A 160 -10.60 -1.22 -7.32
C LEU A 160 -10.27 -0.43 -8.60
N ILE A 161 -11.15 0.47 -9.04
CA ILE A 161 -10.91 1.29 -10.24
C ILE A 161 -9.62 2.09 -10.11
N LEU A 162 -9.39 2.71 -8.94
CA LEU A 162 -8.17 3.48 -8.67
C LEU A 162 -6.92 2.59 -8.70
N VAL A 163 -6.96 1.41 -8.08
CA VAL A 163 -5.84 0.45 -8.12
C VAL A 163 -5.55 0.00 -9.55
N LEU A 164 -6.57 -0.32 -10.33
CA LEU A 164 -6.41 -0.69 -11.74
C LEU A 164 -5.84 0.46 -12.57
N ALA A 165 -6.24 1.70 -12.31
CA ALA A 165 -5.68 2.88 -12.98
C ALA A 165 -4.19 3.06 -12.66
N LEU A 166 -3.79 2.88 -11.40
CA LEU A 166 -2.38 2.92 -10.99
C LEU A 166 -1.57 1.79 -11.64
N ALA A 167 -2.10 0.56 -11.64
CA ALA A 167 -1.46 -0.58 -12.28
C ALA A 167 -1.33 -0.41 -13.81
N ALA A 168 -2.36 0.13 -14.47
CA ALA A 168 -2.30 0.45 -15.89
C ALA A 168 -1.25 1.53 -16.18
N GLY A 169 -1.17 2.57 -15.35
CA GLY A 169 -0.14 3.60 -15.41
C GLY A 169 1.27 3.02 -15.34
N LEU A 170 1.51 2.12 -14.38
CA LEU A 170 2.77 1.38 -14.26
C LEU A 170 3.11 0.59 -15.53
N LEU A 171 2.16 -0.19 -16.07
CA LEU A 171 2.37 -0.98 -17.28
C LEU A 171 2.73 -0.11 -18.49
N VAL A 172 2.06 1.04 -18.64
CA VAL A 172 2.36 2.00 -19.72
C VAL A 172 3.76 2.59 -19.55
N ALA A 173 4.14 2.98 -18.33
CA ALA A 173 5.47 3.50 -18.04
C ALA A 173 6.56 2.48 -18.37
N LEU A 174 6.44 1.24 -17.89
CA LEU A 174 7.38 0.16 -18.17
C LEU A 174 7.53 -0.13 -19.67
N ARG A 175 6.41 -0.11 -20.41
CA ARG A 175 6.43 -0.30 -21.87
C ARG A 175 7.16 0.83 -22.59
N ARG A 176 7.04 2.07 -22.13
CA ARG A 176 7.76 3.21 -22.71
C ARG A 176 9.26 3.11 -22.48
N PHE A 177 9.70 2.81 -21.26
CA PHE A 177 11.13 2.63 -20.95
C PHE A 177 11.78 1.51 -21.77
N ARG A 178 11.10 0.38 -21.94
CA ARG A 178 11.60 -0.75 -22.75
C ARG A 178 11.73 -0.45 -24.24
N ARG A 179 10.96 0.50 -24.78
CA ARG A 179 11.07 0.90 -26.19
C ARG A 179 12.29 1.79 -26.43
N VAL A 180 12.58 2.70 -25.51
CA VAL A 180 13.73 3.62 -25.62
C VAL A 180 15.06 2.86 -25.60
N GLY A 181 15.18 1.82 -24.77
CA GLY A 181 16.40 0.99 -24.71
C GLY A 181 16.62 0.03 -25.87
N ARG A 182 15.69 -0.08 -26.83
CA ARG A 182 15.82 -0.92 -28.04
C ARG A 182 16.21 -0.14 -29.30
N SER A 183 16.20 1.19 -29.23
CA SER A 183 16.58 2.09 -30.31
C SER A 183 17.98 2.68 -30.15
N SER A 184 18.80 2.11 -29.26
CA SER A 184 20.22 2.43 -29.02
C SER A 184 21.07 1.23 -29.38
#